data_AF-A0AA88KV28-F1
#
_entry.id   AF-A0AA88KV28-F1
#
_cell.length_a   1.000
_cell.length_b   1.000
_cell.length_c   1.000
_cell.angle_alpha   90.00
_cell.angle_beta   90.00
_cell.angle_gamma   90.00
#
_symmetry.space_group_name_H-M   'P 1'
#
loop_
_entity.id
_entity.type
_entity.pdbx_description
1 polymer ?
#
loop_
_entity_poly.entity_id
_entity_poly.type
_entity_poly.pdbx_seq_one_letter_code
_entity_poly.pdbx_strand_id
1 'polypeptide(L)'
;MNTNKLFKISLWNVRTMSTVSKTEQGLCECETFKLDIVGASEARWKDCGKKKIRADHTMFKVLYSGNSESHIGEDAAILSPKDTKALFSWKLVNRRILCARFASIRPKLSLTLCYAPTNDVDDAVIASVVLSELGSTTADLKVVSPYHDLAVRFAPRIRFDQQTGTDIGKCLPSNAEDYYKLRKGGFTGRICNMDYISVLENRIPTYYFAEQCGENYYFSYWLFYGYKDDCPLGESGGDVSWVQFNVKATNNGTTLDRVVFYQHSGWYTRNPGHYKLVDETHPVAFAGKIRHGHYHDDGGSGTCCYFEDYRNTGSANKAIDTWQNLVWLRTDETALEWMMDNTEYIWNGVNLPTFRNIDLCNLKGCKGSYLQVCSTCGCAKTDVDDDKIV
;
A
#
# COMPACT_ATOMS: atom_id res chain seq x y z
N MET A 1 19.93 3.97 -19.70
CA MET A 1 18.87 4.65 -20.48
C MET A 1 19.03 6.17 -20.31
N ASN A 2 18.92 6.96 -21.39
CA ASN A 2 19.07 8.43 -21.38
C ASN A 2 17.78 9.09 -20.86
N THR A 3 17.91 10.06 -19.94
CA THR A 3 16.79 10.66 -19.17
C THR A 3 16.02 11.76 -19.91
N ASN A 4 16.49 12.21 -21.08
CA ASN A 4 15.86 13.29 -21.86
C ASN A 4 15.00 12.80 -23.04
N LYS A 5 14.70 11.49 -23.11
CA LYS A 5 13.92 10.90 -24.20
C LYS A 5 12.77 10.07 -23.65
N LEU A 6 11.57 10.29 -24.19
CA LEU A 6 10.39 9.47 -23.90
C LEU A 6 10.71 8.00 -24.18
N PHE A 7 10.57 7.14 -23.16
CA PHE A 7 10.78 5.70 -23.24
C PHE A 7 9.44 5.00 -23.47
N LYS A 8 9.31 4.24 -24.55
CA LYS A 8 8.04 3.63 -24.97
C LYS A 8 8.04 2.13 -24.70
N ILE A 9 7.16 1.70 -23.81
CA ILE A 9 6.89 0.29 -23.52
C ILE A 9 5.49 -0.05 -24.04
N SER A 10 5.34 -1.21 -24.66
CA SER A 10 4.04 -1.73 -25.07
C SER A 10 3.86 -3.18 -24.67
N LEU A 11 2.61 -3.58 -24.38
CA LEU A 11 2.22 -4.95 -24.06
C LEU A 11 1.17 -5.40 -25.08
N TRP A 12 1.44 -6.48 -25.80
CA TRP A 12 0.63 -7.00 -26.88
C TRP A 12 0.22 -8.44 -26.61
N ASN A 13 -1.06 -8.76 -26.80
CA ASN A 13 -1.45 -10.14 -27.10
C ASN A 13 -1.39 -10.32 -28.62
N VAL A 14 -0.37 -11.03 -29.10
CA VAL A 14 -0.10 -11.15 -30.55
C VAL A 14 -0.81 -12.35 -31.18
N ARG A 15 -1.44 -13.21 -30.37
CA ARG A 15 -2.04 -14.52 -30.74
C ARG A 15 -1.10 -15.54 -31.37
N THR A 16 -0.12 -15.11 -32.18
CA THR A 16 1.00 -15.93 -32.66
C THR A 16 2.02 -15.07 -33.42
N MET A 17 3.30 -15.33 -33.17
CA MET A 17 4.42 -14.89 -33.99
C MET A 17 5.26 -16.09 -34.44
N SER A 18 4.71 -17.31 -34.43
CA SER A 18 5.50 -18.55 -34.55
C SER A 18 6.21 -18.74 -35.90
N THR A 19 5.66 -18.14 -36.96
CA THR A 19 6.19 -18.17 -38.32
C THR A 19 7.08 -16.97 -38.61
N VAL A 20 8.02 -17.11 -39.55
CA VAL A 20 8.94 -16.03 -39.97
C VAL A 20 8.19 -14.77 -40.39
N SER A 21 7.14 -14.89 -41.23
CA SER A 21 6.36 -13.74 -41.72
C SER A 21 5.65 -12.97 -40.60
N LYS A 22 4.99 -13.67 -39.67
CA LYS A 22 4.33 -13.03 -38.51
C LYS A 22 5.31 -12.41 -37.54
N THR A 23 6.47 -13.04 -37.33
CA THR A 23 7.56 -12.45 -36.54
C THR A 23 7.99 -11.13 -37.19
N GLU A 24 8.28 -11.15 -38.49
CA GLU A 24 8.72 -9.99 -39.24
C GLU A 24 7.68 -8.86 -39.19
N GLN A 25 6.41 -9.17 -39.41
CA GLN A 25 5.32 -8.20 -39.31
C GLN A 25 5.27 -7.51 -37.93
N GLY A 26 5.28 -8.28 -36.83
CA GLY A 26 5.25 -7.72 -35.49
C GLY A 26 6.49 -6.87 -35.16
N LEU A 27 7.66 -7.26 -35.67
CA LEU A 27 8.88 -6.49 -35.50
C LEU A 27 8.87 -5.18 -36.32
N CYS A 28 8.37 -5.19 -37.55
CA CYS A 28 8.18 -3.98 -38.35
C CYS A 28 7.19 -2.99 -37.69
N GLU A 29 6.15 -3.48 -37.03
CA GLU A 29 5.26 -2.63 -36.23
C GLU A 29 6.00 -2.00 -35.05
N CYS A 30 6.89 -2.74 -34.37
CA CYS A 30 7.72 -2.19 -33.29
C CYS A 30 8.58 -1.01 -33.77
N GLU A 31 9.15 -1.11 -34.97
CA GLU A 31 9.92 -0.02 -35.60
C GLU A 31 9.02 1.18 -35.94
N THR A 32 7.87 0.90 -36.56
CA THR A 32 6.88 1.91 -36.97
C THR A 32 6.44 2.77 -35.79
N PHE A 33 6.15 2.15 -34.65
CA PHE A 33 5.76 2.84 -33.41
C PHE A 33 6.94 3.41 -32.62
N LYS A 34 8.18 3.10 -33.04
CA LYS A 34 9.44 3.48 -32.39
C LYS A 34 9.49 3.00 -30.93
N LEU A 35 9.07 1.76 -30.67
CA LEU A 35 9.00 1.17 -29.33
C LEU A 35 10.40 0.85 -28.80
N ASP A 36 10.60 1.00 -27.50
CA ASP A 36 11.88 0.68 -26.84
C ASP A 36 11.89 -0.73 -26.26
N ILE A 37 10.74 -1.17 -25.71
CA ILE A 37 10.53 -2.53 -25.24
C ILE A 37 9.10 -2.95 -25.60
N VAL A 38 8.95 -4.17 -26.11
CA VAL A 38 7.63 -4.80 -26.30
C VAL A 38 7.56 -6.10 -25.54
N GLY A 39 6.50 -6.25 -24.74
CA GLY A 39 6.10 -7.54 -24.21
C GLY A 39 5.01 -8.16 -25.07
N ALA A 40 5.23 -9.35 -25.58
CA ALA A 40 4.27 -10.08 -26.39
C ALA A 40 3.82 -11.35 -25.65
N SER A 41 2.53 -11.48 -25.36
CA SER A 41 1.89 -12.72 -24.91
C SER A 41 1.33 -13.50 -26.09
N GLU A 42 1.24 -14.82 -25.95
CA GLU A 42 0.82 -15.76 -26.99
C GLU A 42 1.72 -15.73 -28.25
N ALA A 43 3.04 -15.61 -28.07
CA ALA A 43 3.98 -15.65 -29.20
C ALA A 43 3.98 -17.02 -29.92
N ARG A 44 3.71 -18.12 -29.21
CA ARG A 44 3.62 -19.50 -29.72
C ARG A 44 4.92 -20.02 -30.36
N TRP A 45 6.07 -19.54 -29.88
CA TRP A 45 7.38 -20.00 -30.34
C TRP A 45 7.74 -21.32 -29.68
N LYS A 46 8.45 -22.17 -30.41
CA LYS A 46 9.00 -23.40 -29.82
C LYS A 46 10.24 -23.06 -29.00
N ASP A 47 10.44 -23.86 -27.96
CA ASP A 47 11.57 -23.77 -27.03
C ASP A 47 11.64 -22.43 -26.29
N CYS A 48 12.68 -22.27 -25.48
CA CYS A 48 12.90 -21.07 -24.71
C CYS A 48 14.34 -20.59 -24.85
N GLY A 49 14.56 -19.28 -24.75
CA GLY A 49 15.91 -18.75 -24.85
C GLY A 49 16.00 -17.29 -25.24
N LYS A 50 17.19 -16.94 -25.75
CA LYS A 50 17.51 -15.62 -26.27
C LYS A 50 17.97 -15.73 -27.71
N LYS A 51 17.42 -14.92 -28.62
CA LYS A 51 17.85 -14.84 -30.02
C LYS A 51 17.92 -13.39 -30.49
N LYS A 52 18.66 -13.18 -31.58
CA LYS A 52 18.67 -11.93 -32.32
C LYS A 52 17.90 -12.14 -33.61
N ILE A 53 16.93 -11.29 -33.89
CA ILE A 53 16.14 -11.33 -35.12
C ILE A 53 16.30 -9.99 -35.81
N ARG A 54 16.57 -10.02 -37.11
CA ARG A 54 16.56 -8.83 -37.93
C ARG A 54 15.16 -8.65 -38.50
N ALA A 55 14.61 -7.46 -38.37
CA ALA A 55 13.48 -7.02 -39.18
C ALA A 55 13.93 -5.74 -39.86
N ASP A 56 13.78 -5.68 -41.18
CA ASP A 56 14.25 -4.59 -42.02
C ASP A 56 15.67 -4.08 -41.66
N HIS A 57 15.75 -2.90 -41.04
CA HIS A 57 16.98 -2.21 -40.69
C HIS A 57 17.38 -2.34 -39.21
N THR A 58 16.55 -2.93 -38.33
CA THR A 58 16.84 -3.05 -36.89
C THR A 58 17.08 -4.49 -36.46
N MET A 59 18.08 -4.65 -35.58
CA MET A 59 18.34 -5.90 -34.88
C MET A 59 17.61 -5.92 -33.55
N PHE A 60 16.62 -6.80 -33.42
CA PHE A 60 15.90 -7.04 -32.19
C PHE A 60 16.59 -8.12 -31.36
N LYS A 61 16.77 -7.86 -30.07
CA LYS A 61 16.99 -8.94 -29.10
C LYS A 61 15.65 -9.43 -28.59
N VAL A 62 15.52 -10.74 -28.57
CA VAL A 62 14.29 -11.44 -28.22
C VAL A 62 14.61 -12.42 -27.10
N LEU A 63 13.95 -12.22 -25.96
CA LEU A 63 13.85 -13.22 -24.90
C LEU A 63 12.51 -13.91 -25.07
N TYR A 64 12.45 -15.23 -25.03
CA TYR A 64 11.20 -15.96 -25.26
C TYR A 64 11.09 -17.22 -24.42
N SER A 65 9.84 -17.56 -24.10
CA SER A 65 9.42 -18.77 -23.42
C SER A 65 8.48 -19.56 -24.34
N GLY A 66 8.66 -20.88 -24.41
CA GLY A 66 7.93 -21.75 -25.34
C GLY A 66 8.15 -23.24 -25.05
N ASN A 67 7.23 -24.08 -25.53
CA ASN A 67 7.29 -25.54 -25.38
C ASN A 67 7.82 -26.21 -26.66
N SER A 68 8.62 -27.28 -26.53
CA SER A 68 9.08 -28.12 -27.65
C SER A 68 7.94 -28.98 -28.24
N GLU A 69 6.92 -29.31 -27.44
CA GLU A 69 5.88 -30.29 -27.78
C GLU A 69 4.52 -29.69 -28.21
N SER A 70 4.21 -28.43 -27.89
CA SER A 70 2.90 -27.84 -28.26
C SER A 70 2.93 -26.31 -28.47
N HIS A 71 2.10 -25.81 -29.40
CA HIS A 71 1.92 -24.38 -29.72
C HIS A 71 0.82 -23.70 -28.87
N ILE A 72 0.57 -24.16 -27.65
CA ILE A 72 -0.54 -23.67 -26.82
C ILE A 72 -0.17 -22.28 -26.27
N GLY A 73 -1.14 -21.35 -26.24
CA GLY A 73 -0.98 -19.90 -26.04
C GLY A 73 -0.50 -19.47 -24.65
N GLU A 74 0.63 -19.99 -24.20
CA GLU A 74 1.18 -19.81 -22.86
C GLU A 74 2.55 -19.14 -22.90
N ASP A 75 2.94 -18.59 -24.05
CA ASP A 75 4.30 -18.10 -24.32
C ASP A 75 4.41 -16.58 -24.14
N ALA A 76 5.54 -16.14 -23.58
CA ALA A 76 5.87 -14.72 -23.43
C ALA A 76 7.18 -14.38 -24.15
N ALA A 77 7.25 -13.19 -24.76
CA ALA A 77 8.46 -12.67 -25.37
C ALA A 77 8.72 -11.20 -25.03
N ILE A 78 9.97 -10.85 -24.71
CA ILE A 78 10.44 -9.46 -24.60
C ILE A 78 11.30 -9.13 -25.82
N LEU A 79 10.90 -8.09 -26.55
CA LEU A 79 11.55 -7.59 -27.76
C LEU A 79 12.17 -6.22 -27.48
N SER A 80 13.47 -6.07 -27.74
CA SER A 80 14.19 -4.80 -27.57
C SER A 80 15.00 -4.46 -28.83
N PRO A 81 14.65 -3.37 -29.55
CA PRO A 81 15.41 -2.89 -30.71
C PRO A 81 16.71 -2.16 -30.38
N LYS A 82 16.85 -1.60 -29.17
CA LYS A 82 18.00 -0.74 -28.80
C LYS A 82 19.08 -1.43 -27.99
N ASP A 83 20.26 -0.80 -28.03
CA ASP A 83 21.50 -1.22 -27.41
C ASP A 83 21.31 -1.96 -26.09
N THR A 84 21.67 -3.22 -26.22
CA THR A 84 21.41 -4.30 -25.29
C THR A 84 22.27 -4.27 -24.04
N LYS A 85 22.95 -3.15 -23.82
CA LYS A 85 23.74 -2.81 -22.65
C LYS A 85 22.86 -2.53 -21.44
N ALA A 86 21.59 -2.20 -21.67
CA ALA A 86 20.63 -2.01 -20.59
C ALA A 86 20.10 -3.34 -20.04
N LEU A 87 19.97 -4.43 -20.82
CA LEU A 87 19.49 -5.70 -20.26
C LEU A 87 20.54 -6.26 -19.29
N PHE A 88 20.23 -6.21 -18.00
CA PHE A 88 21.12 -6.60 -16.91
C PHE A 88 20.98 -8.07 -16.58
N SER A 89 19.74 -8.55 -16.45
CA SER A 89 19.43 -9.94 -16.16
C SER A 89 18.05 -10.30 -16.70
N TRP A 90 17.80 -11.58 -16.93
CA TRP A 90 16.47 -12.10 -17.26
C TRP A 90 16.35 -13.53 -16.75
N LYS A 91 15.13 -13.97 -16.47
CA LYS A 91 14.84 -15.38 -16.20
C LYS A 91 13.45 -15.75 -16.72
N LEU A 92 13.32 -17.05 -16.98
CA LEU A 92 12.06 -17.71 -17.28
C LEU A 92 11.63 -18.40 -16.01
N VAL A 93 10.48 -18.02 -15.47
CA VAL A 93 9.96 -18.68 -14.27
C VAL A 93 9.13 -19.89 -14.66
N ASN A 94 8.29 -19.74 -15.68
CA ASN A 94 7.67 -20.84 -16.40
C ASN A 94 7.33 -20.37 -17.82
N ARG A 95 6.58 -21.19 -18.57
CA ARG A 95 6.15 -20.86 -19.94
C ARG A 95 5.40 -19.51 -20.03
N ARG A 96 4.55 -19.19 -19.06
CA ARG A 96 3.68 -18.00 -19.04
C ARG A 96 4.33 -16.76 -18.46
N ILE A 97 5.46 -16.91 -17.77
CA ILE A 97 6.07 -15.81 -17.02
C ILE A 97 7.54 -15.66 -17.34
N LEU A 98 7.85 -14.52 -17.95
CA LEU A 98 9.18 -14.11 -18.37
C LEU A 98 9.47 -12.74 -17.78
N CYS A 99 10.61 -12.62 -17.12
CA CYS A 99 11.01 -11.36 -16.52
C CYS A 99 12.39 -10.92 -16.97
N ALA A 100 12.56 -9.61 -17.11
CA ALA A 100 13.80 -8.97 -17.49
C ALA A 100 14.03 -7.71 -16.67
N ARG A 101 15.27 -7.53 -16.23
CA ARG A 101 15.72 -6.33 -15.53
C ARG A 101 16.62 -5.53 -16.44
N PHE A 102 16.39 -4.22 -16.47
CA PHE A 102 17.12 -3.28 -17.27
C PHE A 102 17.84 -2.23 -16.42
N ALA A 103 19.14 -2.08 -16.65
CA ALA A 103 19.96 -0.99 -16.18
C ALA A 103 19.50 0.34 -16.80
N SER A 104 18.99 1.22 -15.93
CA SER A 104 18.63 2.59 -16.22
C SER A 104 19.37 3.51 -15.26
N ILE A 105 19.51 4.79 -15.62
CA ILE A 105 20.25 5.74 -14.79
C ILE A 105 19.45 6.01 -13.52
N ARG A 106 18.12 6.29 -13.62
CA ARG A 106 17.07 6.24 -12.57
C ARG A 106 15.68 6.26 -13.25
N PRO A 107 14.62 5.60 -12.74
CA PRO A 107 14.58 4.49 -11.79
C PRO A 107 14.88 3.14 -12.47
N LYS A 108 15.40 2.14 -11.73
CA LYS A 108 15.68 0.77 -12.22
C LYS A 108 14.40 0.16 -12.81
N LEU A 109 14.46 -0.34 -14.06
CA LEU A 109 13.30 -0.90 -14.74
C LEU A 109 13.32 -2.44 -14.65
N SER A 110 12.27 -3.02 -14.08
CA SER A 110 12.01 -4.46 -14.14
C SER A 110 10.69 -4.68 -14.90
N LEU A 111 10.71 -5.57 -15.89
CA LEU A 111 9.54 -5.95 -16.66
C LEU A 111 9.22 -7.42 -16.39
N THR A 112 7.99 -7.67 -15.94
CA THR A 112 7.43 -9.02 -15.76
C THR A 112 6.28 -9.17 -16.74
N LEU A 113 6.42 -10.09 -17.68
CA LEU A 113 5.33 -10.49 -18.57
C LEU A 113 4.66 -11.71 -18.00
N CYS A 114 3.36 -11.61 -17.76
CA CYS A 114 2.52 -12.71 -17.33
C CYS A 114 1.35 -12.84 -18.30
N TYR A 115 1.07 -14.06 -18.74
CA TYR A 115 -0.20 -14.38 -19.38
C TYR A 115 -1.05 -15.22 -18.42
N ALA A 116 -2.16 -14.64 -17.96
CA ALA A 116 -3.14 -15.35 -17.16
C ALA A 116 -3.92 -16.33 -18.06
N PRO A 117 -4.08 -17.60 -17.65
CA PRO A 117 -4.89 -18.56 -18.38
C PRO A 117 -6.36 -18.15 -18.37
N THR A 118 -7.11 -18.56 -19.39
CA THR A 118 -8.53 -18.20 -19.55
C THR A 118 -9.48 -18.95 -18.62
N ASN A 119 -8.99 -20.00 -17.94
CA ASN A 119 -9.76 -20.80 -16.99
C ASN A 119 -9.03 -20.81 -15.64
N ASP A 120 -9.81 -20.84 -14.55
CA ASP A 120 -9.42 -20.89 -13.13
C ASP A 120 -8.02 -21.48 -12.89
N VAL A 121 -7.01 -20.61 -12.87
CA VAL A 121 -5.70 -20.98 -12.34
C VAL A 121 -5.49 -20.21 -11.07
N ASP A 122 -5.09 -20.98 -10.07
CA ASP A 122 -4.78 -20.57 -8.72
C ASP A 122 -3.88 -19.32 -8.70
N ASP A 123 -4.41 -18.23 -8.15
CA ASP A 123 -3.72 -16.95 -7.96
C ASP A 123 -2.38 -17.13 -7.22
N ALA A 124 -2.24 -18.20 -6.42
CA ALA A 124 -1.02 -18.58 -5.75
C ALA A 124 0.15 -18.83 -6.71
N VAL A 125 -0.12 -19.37 -7.91
CA VAL A 125 0.91 -19.62 -8.92
C VAL A 125 1.44 -18.29 -9.47
N ILE A 126 0.55 -17.35 -9.78
CA ILE A 126 0.93 -16.03 -10.29
C ILE A 126 1.76 -15.27 -9.24
N ALA A 127 1.28 -15.30 -8.00
CA ALA A 127 1.92 -14.63 -6.88
C ALA A 127 3.33 -15.19 -6.59
N SER A 128 3.50 -16.52 -6.58
CA SER A 128 4.80 -17.18 -6.31
C SER A 128 5.90 -16.76 -7.30
N VAL A 129 5.52 -16.48 -8.54
CA VAL A 129 6.44 -16.12 -9.60
C VAL A 129 6.88 -14.67 -9.48
N VAL A 130 5.94 -13.75 -9.25
CA VAL A 130 6.22 -12.31 -9.05
C VAL A 130 7.19 -12.12 -7.88
N LEU A 131 7.05 -12.90 -6.82
CA LEU A 131 7.93 -12.84 -5.66
C LEU A 131 9.37 -13.22 -5.93
N SER A 132 9.58 -14.35 -6.63
CA SER A 132 10.91 -14.86 -6.93
C SER A 132 11.76 -13.83 -7.70
N GLU A 133 11.10 -12.88 -8.38
CA GLU A 133 11.68 -11.81 -9.20
C GLU A 133 11.94 -10.52 -8.44
N LEU A 134 11.26 -10.29 -7.32
CA LEU A 134 11.57 -9.18 -6.42
C LEU A 134 12.74 -9.51 -5.49
N GLY A 135 13.23 -10.76 -5.50
CA GLY A 135 14.16 -11.27 -4.49
C GLY A 135 13.45 -11.60 -3.18
N SER A 136 12.16 -11.89 -3.27
CA SER A 136 11.23 -12.12 -2.17
C SER A 136 10.81 -13.59 -2.15
N THR A 137 10.66 -14.16 -0.97
CA THR A 137 10.21 -15.53 -0.70
C THR A 137 8.68 -15.61 -0.70
N THR A 138 8.09 -16.82 -0.75
CA THR A 138 6.63 -17.01 -0.51
C THR A 138 6.19 -16.59 0.89
N ALA A 139 7.12 -16.46 1.85
CA ALA A 139 6.87 -15.82 3.15
C ALA A 139 6.83 -14.28 3.05
N ASP A 140 7.44 -13.70 2.01
CA ASP A 140 7.36 -12.27 1.68
C ASP A 140 6.14 -11.92 0.81
N LEU A 141 5.43 -12.92 0.26
CA LEU A 141 4.01 -12.77 -0.04
C LEU A 141 3.35 -12.60 1.32
N LYS A 142 3.08 -11.35 1.68
CA LYS A 142 1.99 -11.05 2.59
C LYS A 142 0.82 -11.91 2.12
N VAL A 143 0.41 -12.89 2.93
CA VAL A 143 -0.92 -13.46 2.81
C VAL A 143 -1.84 -12.26 2.60
N VAL A 144 -2.55 -12.23 1.48
CA VAL A 144 -3.40 -11.09 1.17
C VAL A 144 -4.68 -11.33 1.94
N SER A 145 -5.13 -10.33 2.70
CA SER A 145 -6.40 -10.45 3.41
C SER A 145 -7.49 -10.79 2.40
N PRO A 146 -8.45 -11.69 2.73
CA PRO A 146 -9.62 -11.92 1.86
C PRO A 146 -10.44 -10.65 1.63
N TYR A 147 -10.24 -9.62 2.46
CA TYR A 147 -10.92 -8.33 2.37
C TYR A 147 -10.02 -7.22 1.81
N HIS A 148 -8.88 -7.55 1.19
CA HIS A 148 -7.89 -6.56 0.76
C HIS A 148 -8.46 -5.51 -0.22
N ASP A 149 -9.18 -5.95 -1.25
CA ASP A 149 -9.73 -5.02 -2.25
C ASP A 149 -10.76 -4.07 -1.66
N LEU A 150 -11.57 -4.55 -0.71
CA LEU A 150 -12.50 -3.70 0.04
C LEU A 150 -11.75 -2.75 0.98
N ALA A 151 -10.68 -3.22 1.63
CA ALA A 151 -9.83 -2.38 2.46
C ALA A 151 -9.15 -1.29 1.63
N VAL A 152 -8.68 -1.58 0.41
CA VAL A 152 -8.17 -0.58 -0.53
C VAL A 152 -9.26 0.44 -0.86
N ARG A 153 -10.46 -0.02 -1.25
CA ARG A 153 -11.59 0.83 -1.66
C ARG A 153 -12.02 1.81 -0.59
N PHE A 154 -12.00 1.40 0.68
CA PHE A 154 -12.50 2.20 1.81
C PHE A 154 -11.40 2.78 2.69
N ALA A 155 -10.13 2.68 2.29
CA ALA A 155 -9.01 3.22 3.06
C ALA A 155 -9.09 4.75 3.11
N PRO A 156 -8.78 5.39 4.25
CA PRO A 156 -8.91 6.83 4.38
C PRO A 156 -7.79 7.61 3.68
N ARG A 157 -8.07 8.87 3.35
CA ARG A 157 -7.02 9.89 3.19
C ARG A 157 -6.80 10.56 4.53
N ILE A 158 -5.56 10.60 5.02
CA ILE A 158 -5.21 11.30 6.25
C ILE A 158 -4.46 12.58 5.90
N ARG A 159 -5.01 13.73 6.30
CA ARG A 159 -4.45 15.06 6.08
C ARG A 159 -3.69 15.52 7.31
N PHE A 160 -2.52 16.08 7.10
CA PHE A 160 -1.64 16.53 8.19
C PHE A 160 -1.67 18.05 8.32
N ASP A 161 -1.38 18.54 9.53
CA ASP A 161 -1.06 19.94 9.73
C ASP A 161 0.16 20.32 8.88
N GLN A 162 0.19 21.54 8.37
CA GLN A 162 1.28 22.03 7.53
C GLN A 162 2.65 21.95 8.22
N GLN A 163 2.70 22.01 9.56
CA GLN A 163 3.92 21.92 10.36
C GLN A 163 4.31 20.47 10.73
N THR A 164 3.49 19.46 10.39
CA THR A 164 3.90 18.07 10.57
C THR A 164 5.10 17.77 9.67
N GLY A 165 6.16 17.21 10.24
CA GLY A 165 7.43 16.94 9.59
C GLY A 165 8.32 18.18 9.38
N THR A 166 8.04 19.32 10.03
CA THR A 166 8.91 20.52 9.92
C THR A 166 9.85 20.71 11.10
N ASP A 167 9.42 20.36 12.31
CA ASP A 167 10.21 20.49 13.54
C ASP A 167 10.29 19.15 14.27
N ILE A 168 11.41 18.90 14.94
CA ILE A 168 11.61 17.68 15.73
C ILE A 168 10.45 17.54 16.73
N GLY A 169 9.74 16.40 16.65
CA GLY A 169 8.60 16.11 17.51
C GLY A 169 7.25 16.00 16.79
N LYS A 170 7.04 16.84 15.76
CA LYS A 170 5.80 16.87 14.95
C LYS A 170 5.82 15.78 13.88
N CYS A 171 5.96 14.52 14.31
CA CYS A 171 6.33 13.44 13.41
C CYS A 171 5.25 13.13 12.38
N LEU A 172 5.68 12.78 11.17
CA LEU A 172 4.86 12.03 10.22
C LEU A 172 4.74 10.56 10.68
N PRO A 173 3.79 9.79 10.13
CA PRO A 173 3.76 8.36 10.37
C PRO A 173 5.05 7.69 9.89
N SER A 174 5.45 6.61 10.56
CA SER A 174 6.67 5.84 10.33
C SER A 174 6.37 4.39 9.96
N ASN A 175 7.38 3.67 9.50
CA ASN A 175 7.32 2.21 9.36
C ASN A 175 7.53 1.53 10.72
N ALA A 176 6.57 0.70 11.15
CA ALA A 176 6.58 -0.02 12.42
C ALA A 176 7.62 -1.14 12.42
N GLU A 177 7.85 -1.78 11.28
CA GLU A 177 8.88 -2.82 11.15
C GLU A 177 10.29 -2.24 11.27
N ASP A 178 10.53 -1.07 10.67
CA ASP A 178 11.82 -0.38 10.79
C ASP A 178 12.06 0.07 12.24
N TYR A 179 11.01 0.60 12.90
CA TYR A 179 11.05 0.91 14.32
C TYR A 179 11.37 -0.31 15.17
N TYR A 180 10.69 -1.44 14.93
CA TYR A 180 10.93 -2.71 15.61
C TYR A 180 12.39 -3.15 15.46
N LYS A 181 12.92 -3.16 14.24
CA LYS A 181 14.31 -3.56 13.95
C LYS A 181 15.32 -2.66 14.67
N LEU A 182 15.09 -1.35 14.70
CA LEU A 182 15.95 -0.41 15.42
C LEU A 182 15.97 -0.68 16.93
N ARG A 183 14.79 -0.87 17.53
CA ARG A 183 14.67 -1.14 18.97
C ARG A 183 15.26 -2.49 19.36
N LYS A 184 15.01 -3.54 18.56
CA LYS A 184 15.62 -4.86 18.72
C LYS A 184 17.14 -4.81 18.58
N GLY A 185 17.66 -3.93 17.73
CA GLY A 185 19.08 -3.61 17.59
C GLY A 185 19.68 -2.79 18.74
N GLY A 186 18.89 -2.43 19.76
CA GLY A 186 19.36 -1.69 20.94
C GLY A 186 19.34 -0.16 20.80
N PHE A 187 18.73 0.39 19.74
CA PHE A 187 18.62 1.85 19.62
C PHE A 187 17.62 2.42 20.63
N THR A 188 18.10 3.34 21.48
CA THR A 188 17.29 3.98 22.52
C THR A 188 16.93 5.44 22.21
N GLY A 189 17.44 5.99 21.10
CA GLY A 189 17.18 7.36 20.71
C GLY A 189 15.76 7.59 20.18
N ARG A 190 15.41 8.87 20.00
CA ARG A 190 14.13 9.31 19.43
C ARG A 190 14.02 8.87 17.96
N ILE A 191 12.88 8.26 17.58
CA ILE A 191 12.57 7.88 16.20
C ILE A 191 11.37 8.72 15.73
N CYS A 192 11.62 9.68 14.84
CA CYS A 192 10.59 10.58 14.33
C CYS A 192 10.74 10.73 12.81
N ASN A 193 9.69 10.40 12.05
CA ASN A 193 9.72 10.60 10.61
C ASN A 193 9.53 12.08 10.28
N MET A 194 10.60 12.71 9.78
CA MET A 194 10.61 14.10 9.32
C MET A 194 10.59 14.22 7.79
N ASP A 195 10.59 13.08 7.08
CA ASP A 195 10.72 13.03 5.64
C ASP A 195 9.34 12.91 4.97
N TYR A 196 8.76 14.05 4.58
CA TYR A 196 7.50 14.03 3.83
C TYR A 196 7.61 13.35 2.45
N ILE A 197 8.82 13.26 1.88
CA ILE A 197 9.02 12.51 0.62
C ILE A 197 8.73 11.03 0.84
N SER A 198 9.03 10.47 2.01
CA SER A 198 8.68 9.08 2.34
C SER A 198 7.17 8.81 2.28
N VAL A 199 6.36 9.81 2.62
CA VAL A 199 4.90 9.73 2.51
C VAL A 199 4.46 9.84 1.05
N LEU A 200 5.00 10.82 0.30
CA LEU A 200 4.68 11.03 -1.12
C LEU A 200 5.06 9.86 -2.03
N GLU A 201 6.15 9.16 -1.70
CA GLU A 201 6.62 7.99 -2.44
C GLU A 201 5.95 6.68 -1.95
N ASN A 202 4.92 6.77 -1.10
CA ASN A 202 4.20 5.65 -0.53
C ASN A 202 5.10 4.65 0.23
N ARG A 203 6.24 5.10 0.76
CA ARG A 203 7.17 4.26 1.54
C ARG A 203 6.66 3.97 2.96
N ILE A 204 5.73 4.80 3.46
CA ILE A 204 5.17 4.66 4.79
C ILE A 204 3.91 3.78 4.75
N PRO A 205 3.90 2.63 5.45
CA PRO A 205 2.74 1.75 5.42
C PRO A 205 1.61 2.26 6.30
N THR A 206 0.38 1.95 5.87
CA THR A 206 -0.81 1.95 6.73
C THR A 206 -1.17 0.50 7.03
N TYR A 207 -1.42 0.22 8.30
CA TYR A 207 -1.68 -1.14 8.75
C TYR A 207 -3.18 -1.35 8.93
N TYR A 208 -3.69 -2.54 8.65
CA TYR A 208 -5.11 -2.80 8.81
C TYR A 208 -5.40 -4.24 9.21
N PHE A 209 -6.56 -4.44 9.81
CA PHE A 209 -7.27 -5.72 9.84
C PHE A 209 -8.76 -5.45 9.60
N ALA A 210 -9.50 -6.50 9.24
CA ALA A 210 -10.89 -6.39 8.85
C ALA A 210 -11.71 -7.59 9.33
N GLU A 211 -12.99 -7.35 9.58
CA GLU A 211 -13.96 -8.35 10.01
C GLU A 211 -15.23 -8.24 9.16
N GLN A 212 -15.84 -9.38 8.86
CA GLN A 212 -17.16 -9.45 8.22
C GLN A 212 -18.19 -9.90 9.26
N CYS A 213 -19.29 -9.15 9.36
CA CYS A 213 -20.37 -9.38 10.32
C CYS A 213 -21.70 -9.40 9.55
N GLY A 214 -22.08 -10.57 9.04
CA GLY A 214 -23.19 -10.71 8.09
C GLY A 214 -22.87 -10.01 6.77
N GLU A 215 -23.71 -9.07 6.34
CA GLU A 215 -23.53 -8.29 5.11
C GLU A 215 -22.66 -7.03 5.28
N ASN A 216 -22.17 -6.79 6.51
CA ASN A 216 -21.37 -5.64 6.85
C ASN A 216 -19.89 -6.02 6.93
N TYR A 217 -19.03 -5.10 6.50
CA TYR A 217 -17.59 -5.20 6.59
C TYR A 217 -17.05 -4.05 7.42
N TYR A 218 -16.15 -4.37 8.34
CA TYR A 218 -15.52 -3.41 9.21
C TYR A 218 -14.01 -3.45 8.98
N PHE A 219 -13.43 -2.27 8.80
CA PHE A 219 -12.01 -2.11 8.58
C PHE A 219 -11.44 -1.24 9.70
N SER A 220 -10.33 -1.66 10.27
CA SER A 220 -9.57 -0.85 11.21
C SER A 220 -8.21 -0.53 10.63
N TYR A 221 -7.99 0.73 10.31
CA TYR A 221 -6.73 1.25 9.77
C TYR A 221 -5.91 1.91 10.88
N TRP A 222 -4.60 1.77 10.77
CA TRP A 222 -3.66 2.17 11.79
C TRP A 222 -2.46 2.87 11.18
N LEU A 223 -2.17 4.07 11.67
CA LEU A 223 -0.91 4.75 11.44
C LEU A 223 0.00 4.56 12.64
N PHE A 224 1.25 4.22 12.37
CA PHE A 224 2.29 4.09 13.36
C PHE A 224 3.12 5.37 13.42
N TYR A 225 3.44 5.85 14.61
CA TYR A 225 4.35 6.95 14.85
C TYR A 225 5.43 6.50 15.82
N GLY A 226 6.69 6.74 15.48
CA GLY A 226 7.82 6.39 16.37
C GLY A 226 7.94 7.30 17.59
N TYR A 227 7.25 8.44 17.58
CA TYR A 227 7.28 9.44 18.65
C TYR A 227 6.01 10.31 18.62
N LYS A 228 5.57 10.77 19.80
CA LYS A 228 4.53 11.79 19.98
C LYS A 228 5.04 12.89 20.91
N ASP A 229 4.62 14.12 20.66
CA ASP A 229 5.09 15.29 21.39
C ASP A 229 4.50 15.43 22.80
N ASP A 230 5.23 16.19 23.62
CA ASP A 230 4.72 16.71 24.88
C ASP A 230 3.48 17.57 24.61
N CYS A 231 2.45 17.34 25.41
CA CYS A 231 1.31 18.23 25.43
C CYS A 231 1.67 19.54 26.13
N PRO A 232 1.30 20.71 25.57
CA PRO A 232 1.44 22.00 26.24
C PRO A 232 0.74 22.12 27.62
N LEU A 233 -0.16 21.18 27.95
CA LEU A 233 -0.87 21.09 29.23
C LEU A 233 -0.17 20.16 30.25
N GLY A 234 1.07 19.76 29.99
CA GLY A 234 1.91 19.03 30.94
C GLY A 234 1.85 17.51 30.85
N GLU A 235 1.16 16.94 29.87
CA GLU A 235 1.29 15.50 29.58
C GLU A 235 2.57 15.23 28.79
N SER A 236 3.39 14.31 29.27
CA SER A 236 4.58 13.90 28.55
C SER A 236 4.23 13.24 27.21
N GLY A 237 5.07 13.49 26.22
CA GLY A 237 5.16 12.75 25.00
C GLY A 237 5.68 11.34 25.27
N GLY A 238 6.03 10.64 24.21
CA GLY A 238 6.58 9.30 24.36
C GLY A 238 6.97 8.66 23.06
N ASP A 239 7.78 7.62 23.20
CA ASP A 239 8.14 6.75 22.08
C ASP A 239 6.96 5.82 21.81
N VAL A 240 6.59 5.71 20.53
CA VAL A 240 5.44 4.94 20.00
C VAL A 240 4.06 5.58 20.19
N SER A 241 3.35 5.69 19.07
CA SER A 241 1.89 5.86 19.05
C SER A 241 1.29 5.08 17.90
N TRP A 242 0.18 4.41 18.17
CA TRP A 242 -0.66 3.74 17.17
C TRP A 242 -2.00 4.47 17.13
N VAL A 243 -2.33 5.05 15.98
CA VAL A 243 -3.56 5.82 15.81
C VAL A 243 -4.52 5.07 14.92
N GLN A 244 -5.69 4.78 15.47
CA GLN A 244 -6.74 4.01 14.83
C GLN A 244 -7.67 4.88 13.97
N PHE A 245 -8.30 4.28 12.98
CA PHE A 245 -9.38 4.84 12.19
C PHE A 245 -10.23 3.71 11.65
N ASN A 246 -11.54 3.71 11.92
CA ASN A 246 -12.38 2.61 11.47
C ASN A 246 -13.41 3.05 10.44
N VAL A 247 -13.73 2.11 9.57
CA VAL A 247 -14.73 2.28 8.52
C VAL A 247 -15.65 1.08 8.52
N LYS A 248 -16.95 1.34 8.41
CA LYS A 248 -17.96 0.35 8.09
C LYS A 248 -18.39 0.49 6.64
N ALA A 249 -18.47 -0.64 5.95
CA ALA A 249 -19.17 -0.78 4.70
C ALA A 249 -20.36 -1.74 4.86
N THR A 250 -21.45 -1.46 4.15
CA THR A 250 -22.69 -2.24 4.16
C THR A 250 -22.95 -2.81 2.77
N ASN A 251 -24.10 -3.49 2.59
CA ASN A 251 -24.55 -4.02 1.31
C ASN A 251 -23.48 -4.89 0.64
N ASN A 252 -22.92 -5.83 1.40
CA ASN A 252 -21.82 -6.69 0.99
C ASN A 252 -20.58 -5.92 0.48
N GLY A 253 -20.21 -4.84 1.17
CA GLY A 253 -19.00 -4.08 0.87
C GLY A 253 -19.12 -3.15 -0.34
N THR A 254 -20.35 -2.82 -0.76
CA THR A 254 -20.58 -1.92 -1.90
C THR A 254 -20.81 -0.48 -1.50
N THR A 255 -21.23 -0.22 -0.26
CA THR A 255 -21.60 1.11 0.22
C THR A 255 -20.79 1.47 1.47
N LEU A 256 -20.10 2.61 1.42
CA LEU A 256 -19.48 3.22 2.61
C LEU A 256 -20.58 3.75 3.53
N ASP A 257 -20.54 3.37 4.82
CA ASP A 257 -21.54 3.74 5.81
C ASP A 257 -20.95 4.63 6.91
N ARG A 258 -20.58 4.06 8.06
CA ARG A 258 -20.13 4.82 9.21
C ARG A 258 -18.60 4.91 9.28
N VAL A 259 -18.11 6.05 9.75
CA VAL A 259 -16.68 6.30 9.95
C VAL A 259 -16.42 6.63 11.41
N VAL A 260 -15.44 5.96 12.01
CA VAL A 260 -15.07 6.11 13.42
C VAL A 260 -13.70 6.77 13.54
N PHE A 261 -13.69 7.93 14.19
CA PHE A 261 -12.53 8.76 14.38
C PHE A 261 -12.00 8.58 15.81
N TYR A 262 -10.72 8.22 15.94
CA TYR A 262 -10.10 7.98 17.25
C TYR A 262 -9.24 9.15 17.71
N GLN A 263 -9.37 9.46 18.99
CA GLN A 263 -8.57 10.47 19.67
C GLN A 263 -8.08 9.86 20.97
N HIS A 264 -6.76 9.68 21.11
CA HIS A 264 -6.14 9.08 22.30
C HIS A 264 -6.82 7.75 22.69
N SER A 265 -7.62 7.75 23.78
CA SER A 265 -8.30 6.59 24.34
C SER A 265 -9.81 6.55 24.06
N GLY A 266 -10.36 7.57 23.38
CA GLY A 266 -11.77 7.70 23.00
C GLY A 266 -11.97 7.76 21.50
N TRP A 267 -13.22 7.66 21.07
CA TRP A 267 -13.60 7.71 19.66
C TRP A 267 -15.03 8.18 19.49
N TYR A 268 -15.40 8.49 18.25
CA TYR A 268 -16.74 8.93 17.88
C TYR A 268 -17.05 8.53 16.45
N THR A 269 -18.34 8.34 16.18
CA THR A 269 -18.80 7.86 14.87
C THR A 269 -19.53 8.97 14.14
N ARG A 270 -19.29 9.07 12.83
CA ARG A 270 -20.04 9.93 11.93
C ARG A 270 -20.85 9.11 10.93
N ASN A 271 -22.08 9.54 10.69
CA ASN A 271 -22.98 8.95 9.70
C ASN A 271 -22.62 9.43 8.27
N PRO A 272 -23.06 8.70 7.22
CA PRO A 272 -22.92 9.16 5.84
C PRO A 272 -23.34 10.62 5.66
N GLY A 273 -22.49 11.40 4.97
CA GLY A 273 -22.69 12.84 4.75
C GLY A 273 -22.13 13.75 5.85
N HIS A 274 -21.71 13.21 7.00
CA HIS A 274 -21.10 13.98 8.10
C HIS A 274 -19.55 13.86 8.15
N TYR A 275 -18.95 13.34 7.09
CA TYR A 275 -17.51 13.29 6.88
C TYR A 275 -17.18 13.61 5.41
N LYS A 276 -15.97 14.10 5.16
CA LYS A 276 -15.48 14.42 3.81
C LYS A 276 -15.01 13.15 3.09
N LEU A 277 -15.10 13.14 1.76
CA LEU A 277 -14.71 12.02 0.91
C LEU A 277 -13.75 12.46 -0.20
N VAL A 278 -12.88 11.54 -0.61
CA VAL A 278 -12.16 11.53 -1.88
C VAL A 278 -12.75 10.42 -2.73
N ASP A 279 -13.10 10.73 -3.98
CA ASP A 279 -13.62 9.78 -4.97
C ASP A 279 -14.76 8.88 -4.44
N GLU A 280 -15.63 9.46 -3.61
CA GLU A 280 -16.84 8.85 -2.99
C GLU A 280 -16.59 7.72 -1.99
N THR A 281 -15.44 7.04 -2.01
CA THR A 281 -15.20 5.84 -1.19
C THR A 281 -14.12 6.02 -0.12
N HIS A 282 -13.28 7.05 -0.22
CA HIS A 282 -12.16 7.26 0.69
C HIS A 282 -12.46 8.36 1.71
N PRO A 283 -12.84 8.03 2.95
CA PRO A 283 -13.14 9.03 3.97
C PRO A 283 -11.88 9.83 4.31
N VAL A 284 -12.06 11.12 4.57
CA VAL A 284 -10.97 12.03 4.91
C VAL A 284 -10.93 12.23 6.42
N ALA A 285 -9.74 12.03 7.00
CA ALA A 285 -9.46 12.43 8.36
C ALA A 285 -8.36 13.48 8.40
N PHE A 286 -8.37 14.30 9.44
CA PHE A 286 -7.31 15.25 9.76
C PHE A 286 -6.56 14.71 10.98
N ALA A 287 -5.25 14.59 10.90
CA ALA A 287 -4.40 14.16 11.99
C ALA A 287 -4.01 15.36 12.86
N GLY A 288 -4.19 15.23 14.17
CA GLY A 288 -3.71 16.21 15.15
C GLY A 288 -2.19 16.34 15.11
N LYS A 289 -1.68 17.56 15.12
CA LYS A 289 -0.25 17.85 15.02
C LYS A 289 0.57 17.29 16.18
N ILE A 290 0.02 17.29 17.40
CA ILE A 290 0.78 16.98 18.62
C ILE A 290 0.56 15.54 19.05
N ARG A 291 -0.70 15.07 19.00
CA ARG A 291 -1.13 13.79 19.57
C ARG A 291 -1.65 12.81 18.53
N HIS A 292 -1.65 13.22 17.26
CA HIS A 292 -1.94 12.38 16.10
C HIS A 292 -3.34 11.77 16.06
N GLY A 293 -4.27 12.16 16.93
CA GLY A 293 -5.67 11.73 16.82
C GLY A 293 -6.25 12.05 15.44
N HIS A 294 -7.23 11.28 15.01
CA HIS A 294 -7.93 11.49 13.74
C HIS A 294 -9.26 12.18 13.97
N TYR A 295 -9.57 13.13 13.08
CA TYR A 295 -10.75 13.98 13.19
C TYR A 295 -11.45 14.13 11.85
N HIS A 296 -12.78 14.25 11.84
CA HIS A 296 -13.56 14.49 10.63
C HIS A 296 -13.36 15.91 10.07
N ASP A 297 -12.84 16.84 10.89
CA ASP A 297 -12.69 18.26 10.62
C ASP A 297 -11.25 18.77 10.85
N ASP A 298 -10.88 19.80 10.08
CA ASP A 298 -9.75 20.66 10.36
C ASP A 298 -10.06 21.63 11.53
N GLY A 299 -9.01 22.22 12.11
CA GLY A 299 -9.15 23.22 13.18
C GLY A 299 -8.36 22.86 14.44
N GLY A 300 -9.01 23.02 15.61
CA GLY A 300 -8.40 22.92 16.93
C GLY A 300 -7.80 24.24 17.43
N SER A 301 -7.92 24.51 18.72
CA SER A 301 -7.34 25.69 19.38
C SER A 301 -5.83 25.58 19.63
N GLY A 302 -5.24 24.40 19.43
CA GLY A 302 -3.81 24.16 19.57
C GLY A 302 -3.36 23.56 20.89
N THR A 303 -4.28 23.10 21.72
CA THR A 303 -3.97 22.29 22.90
C THR A 303 -3.94 20.82 22.51
N CYS A 304 -3.53 19.93 23.41
CA CYS A 304 -3.59 18.48 23.16
C CYS A 304 -4.93 17.84 23.58
N CYS A 305 -5.88 18.66 24.03
CA CYS A 305 -7.20 18.22 24.44
C CYS A 305 -7.94 17.55 23.28
N TYR A 306 -8.90 16.70 23.61
CA TYR A 306 -9.83 16.15 22.62
C TYR A 306 -10.47 17.29 21.83
N PHE A 307 -10.55 17.11 20.51
CA PHE A 307 -10.99 18.07 19.49
C PHE A 307 -10.13 19.32 19.29
N GLU A 308 -9.15 19.59 20.16
CA GLU A 308 -8.40 20.84 20.17
C GLU A 308 -7.00 20.77 19.56
N ASP A 309 -6.49 19.57 19.25
CA ASP A 309 -5.19 19.42 18.59
C ASP A 309 -5.15 20.16 17.25
N TYR A 310 -4.05 20.84 16.93
CA TYR A 310 -3.97 21.64 15.70
C TYR A 310 -4.02 20.74 14.45
N ARG A 311 -4.88 21.12 13.50
CA ARG A 311 -5.15 20.38 12.25
C ARG A 311 -5.23 21.32 11.04
N ASN A 312 -4.37 22.32 11.00
CA ASN A 312 -4.40 23.31 9.92
C ASN A 312 -3.53 22.83 8.75
N THR A 313 -4.17 22.38 7.67
CA THR A 313 -3.45 21.83 6.51
C THR A 313 -2.68 22.89 5.72
N GLY A 314 -3.03 24.16 5.88
CA GLY A 314 -2.40 25.30 5.20
C GLY A 314 -2.29 25.13 3.69
N SER A 315 -1.36 25.87 3.08
CA SER A 315 -1.01 25.73 1.66
C SER A 315 -0.17 24.49 1.37
N ALA A 316 0.52 23.94 2.38
CA ALA A 316 1.33 22.74 2.24
C ALA A 316 0.49 21.50 1.90
N ASN A 317 -0.78 21.47 2.33
CA ASN A 317 -1.77 20.48 1.91
C ASN A 317 -1.27 19.03 2.03
N LYS A 318 -0.53 18.73 3.10
CA LYS A 318 0.11 17.43 3.30
C LYS A 318 -0.92 16.34 3.56
N ALA A 319 -0.76 15.19 2.93
CA ALA A 319 -1.64 14.05 3.13
C ALA A 319 -0.97 12.71 2.79
N ILE A 320 -1.52 11.63 3.32
CA ILE A 320 -1.25 10.25 2.90
C ILE A 320 -2.53 9.63 2.35
N ASP A 321 -2.40 8.99 1.20
CA ASP A 321 -3.42 8.14 0.59
C ASP A 321 -3.15 6.70 1.03
N THR A 322 -3.83 6.27 2.09
CA THR A 322 -3.44 5.06 2.81
C THR A 322 -3.58 3.78 1.98
N TRP A 323 -4.44 3.80 0.96
CA TRP A 323 -4.63 2.71 0.02
C TRP A 323 -3.41 2.41 -0.86
N GLN A 324 -2.42 3.31 -0.91
CA GLN A 324 -1.21 3.12 -1.71
C GLN A 324 -0.21 2.13 -1.08
N ASN A 325 -0.29 1.90 0.24
CA ASN A 325 0.62 1.00 0.93
C ASN A 325 -0.06 0.38 2.17
N LEU A 326 -0.98 -0.56 1.93
CA LEU A 326 -1.63 -1.30 3.00
C LEU A 326 -0.83 -2.54 3.43
N VAL A 327 -0.78 -2.77 4.75
CA VAL A 327 -0.18 -3.95 5.37
C VAL A 327 -1.23 -4.63 6.25
N TRP A 328 -1.58 -5.87 5.91
CA TRP A 328 -2.50 -6.65 6.75
C TRP A 328 -1.80 -7.13 8.02
N LEU A 329 -2.32 -6.69 9.17
CA LEU A 329 -1.95 -7.14 10.51
C LEU A 329 -2.65 -8.46 10.81
N ARG A 330 -1.88 -9.43 11.29
CA ARG A 330 -2.36 -10.78 11.60
C ARG A 330 -1.47 -11.40 12.66
N THR A 331 -1.98 -12.47 13.27
CA THR A 331 -1.25 -13.22 14.30
C THR A 331 -1.13 -14.71 14.02
N ASP A 332 -1.39 -15.12 12.78
CA ASP A 332 -1.20 -16.50 12.34
C ASP A 332 0.28 -16.82 12.09
N GLU A 333 0.56 -18.07 11.73
CA GLU A 333 1.91 -18.58 11.43
C GLU A 333 2.64 -17.86 10.29
N THR A 334 1.91 -17.07 9.49
CA THR A 334 2.47 -16.30 8.37
C THR A 334 2.76 -14.85 8.77
N ALA A 335 2.43 -14.43 9.99
CA ALA A 335 2.72 -13.11 10.49
C ALA A 335 4.24 -12.87 10.58
N LEU A 336 4.66 -11.65 10.22
CA LEU A 336 6.05 -11.25 10.43
C LEU A 336 6.32 -11.11 11.93
N GLU A 337 7.56 -11.40 12.35
CA GLU A 337 7.95 -11.40 13.76
C GLU A 337 7.53 -10.12 14.50
N TRP A 338 7.73 -8.95 13.88
CA TRP A 338 7.39 -7.67 14.50
C TRP A 338 5.88 -7.51 14.79
N MET A 339 5.00 -8.21 14.06
CA MET A 339 3.55 -8.20 14.29
C MET A 339 3.14 -9.05 15.50
N MET A 340 4.05 -9.94 15.94
CA MET A 340 3.82 -10.94 16.99
C MET A 340 4.57 -10.64 18.28
N ASP A 341 5.70 -9.95 18.19
CA ASP A 341 6.54 -9.63 19.32
C ASP A 341 6.00 -8.37 20.03
N ASN A 342 5.06 -8.56 20.95
CA ASN A 342 4.47 -7.50 21.77
C ASN A 342 5.29 -7.18 23.04
N THR A 343 6.61 -7.36 23.00
CA THR A 343 7.49 -7.11 24.15
C THR A 343 7.46 -5.63 24.55
N GLU A 344 7.21 -5.37 25.84
CA GLU A 344 7.10 -4.02 26.41
C GLU A 344 8.30 -3.13 26.10
N TYR A 345 9.53 -3.66 26.22
CA TYR A 345 10.75 -2.89 25.94
C TYR A 345 10.83 -2.39 24.49
N ILE A 346 10.35 -3.18 23.52
CA ILE A 346 10.42 -2.83 22.10
C ILE A 346 9.41 -1.72 21.78
N TRP A 347 8.18 -1.88 22.26
CA TRP A 347 7.08 -0.96 21.95
C TRP A 347 6.83 0.08 23.04
N ASN A 348 7.76 0.23 23.98
CA ASN A 348 7.69 1.17 25.09
C ASN A 348 6.36 1.07 25.88
N GLY A 349 5.94 -0.17 26.17
CA GLY A 349 4.70 -0.49 26.87
C GLY A 349 3.41 -0.32 26.06
N VAL A 350 3.50 0.11 24.80
CA VAL A 350 2.32 0.25 23.93
C VAL A 350 2.03 -1.07 23.22
N ASN A 351 0.89 -1.67 23.52
CA ASN A 351 0.46 -2.89 22.82
C ASN A 351 0.27 -2.65 21.31
N LEU A 352 0.77 -3.59 20.51
CA LEU A 352 0.47 -3.73 19.09
C LEU A 352 -1.05 -3.82 18.85
N PRO A 353 -1.58 -3.33 17.71
CA PRO A 353 -3.02 -3.38 17.43
C PRO A 353 -3.63 -4.79 17.53
N THR A 354 -2.88 -5.82 17.11
CA THR A 354 -3.28 -7.23 17.16
C THR A 354 -3.48 -7.77 18.59
N PHE A 355 -2.93 -7.11 19.60
CA PHE A 355 -3.01 -7.51 21.01
C PHE A 355 -3.98 -6.65 21.82
N ARG A 356 -4.82 -5.83 21.16
CA ARG A 356 -5.78 -4.92 21.81
C ARG A 356 -7.18 -5.51 21.99
N ASN A 357 -7.40 -6.77 21.60
CA ASN A 357 -8.70 -7.46 21.70
C ASN A 357 -9.87 -6.63 21.12
N ILE A 358 -9.67 -6.11 19.91
CA ILE A 358 -10.65 -5.26 19.25
C ILE A 358 -11.66 -6.17 18.55
N ASP A 359 -12.94 -6.02 18.92
CA ASP A 359 -14.08 -6.65 18.27
C ASP A 359 -14.75 -5.59 17.38
N LEU A 360 -14.55 -5.69 16.07
CA LEU A 360 -15.10 -4.70 15.14
C LEU A 360 -16.60 -4.90 14.92
N CYS A 361 -17.08 -6.15 15.00
CA CYS A 361 -18.51 -6.45 14.91
C CYS A 361 -19.35 -5.84 16.05
N ASN A 362 -18.76 -5.63 17.23
CA ASN A 362 -19.44 -5.07 18.40
C ASN A 362 -18.93 -3.69 18.81
N LEU A 363 -18.29 -2.95 17.89
CA LEU A 363 -17.75 -1.63 18.16
C LEU A 363 -18.86 -0.65 18.56
N LYS A 364 -18.70 -0.01 19.73
CA LYS A 364 -19.63 1.01 20.23
C LYS A 364 -19.54 2.33 19.48
N GLY A 365 -20.66 3.06 19.38
CA GLY A 365 -20.78 4.33 18.66
C GLY A 365 -19.76 5.39 19.06
N CYS A 366 -19.43 5.47 20.34
CA CYS A 366 -18.42 6.38 20.85
C CYS A 366 -17.86 5.91 22.19
N LYS A 367 -16.82 6.60 22.67
CA LYS A 367 -16.30 6.44 24.02
C LYS A 367 -15.88 7.78 24.62
N GLY A 368 -16.35 8.02 25.84
CA GLY A 368 -16.01 9.19 26.64
C GLY A 368 -17.22 10.07 26.96
N SER A 369 -16.95 11.23 27.52
CA SER A 369 -17.95 12.27 27.79
C SER A 369 -18.65 12.78 26.51
N TYR A 370 -19.95 13.09 26.64
CA TYR A 370 -20.76 13.84 25.66
C TYR A 370 -20.52 15.36 25.72
N LEU A 371 -19.84 15.84 26.76
CA LEU A 371 -19.37 17.21 26.87
C LEU A 371 -17.93 17.28 26.37
N GLN A 372 -17.64 18.26 25.51
CA GLN A 372 -16.28 18.53 25.04
C GLN A 372 -15.42 19.04 26.19
N VAL A 373 -14.47 18.21 26.62
CA VAL A 373 -13.54 18.46 27.72
C VAL A 373 -12.14 17.98 27.33
N CYS A 374 -11.12 18.30 28.13
CA CYS A 374 -9.76 17.90 27.79
C CYS A 374 -9.52 16.39 27.95
N SER A 375 -10.25 15.75 28.86
CA SER A 375 -10.22 14.30 29.07
C SER A 375 -11.02 13.55 28.00
N THR A 376 -11.07 12.22 28.10
CA THR A 376 -11.74 11.34 27.14
C THR A 376 -13.19 11.75 26.88
N CYS A 377 -13.44 12.39 25.73
CA CYS A 377 -14.75 12.93 25.37
C CYS A 377 -15.17 12.67 23.92
N GLY A 378 -14.82 11.51 23.35
CA GLY A 378 -15.19 11.18 21.98
C GLY A 378 -16.68 11.42 21.68
N CYS A 379 -17.57 11.01 22.59
CA CYS A 379 -19.02 11.16 22.40
C CYS A 379 -19.52 12.59 22.17
N ALA A 380 -18.73 13.63 22.48
CA ALA A 380 -19.14 15.03 22.29
C ALA A 380 -19.45 15.42 20.83
N LYS A 381 -18.93 14.67 19.85
CA LYS A 381 -19.22 14.89 18.43
C LYS A 381 -19.72 13.61 17.73
N THR A 382 -20.29 12.66 18.45
CA THR A 382 -20.80 11.43 17.83
C THR A 382 -22.18 11.64 17.20
N ASP A 383 -22.45 10.93 16.11
CA ASP A 383 -23.80 10.77 15.55
C ASP A 383 -24.45 9.44 15.99
N VAL A 384 -23.68 8.59 16.67
CA VAL A 384 -24.10 7.26 17.14
C VAL A 384 -23.78 7.13 18.61
N ASP A 385 -24.79 6.86 19.42
CA ASP A 385 -24.67 6.75 20.88
C ASP A 385 -23.78 5.57 21.32
N ASP A 386 -23.24 5.68 22.54
CA ASP A 386 -22.33 4.71 23.14
C ASP A 386 -22.98 3.34 23.43
N ASP A 387 -24.30 3.28 23.53
CA ASP A 387 -25.05 2.05 23.69
C ASP A 387 -25.25 1.29 22.36
N LYS A 388 -25.17 1.97 21.22
CA LYS A 388 -25.36 1.40 19.87
C LYS A 388 -24.09 0.84 19.26
N ILE A 389 -24.27 -0.12 18.36
CA ILE A 389 -23.20 -0.71 17.55
C ILE A 389 -23.06 0.07 16.23
N VAL A 390 -21.81 0.29 15.84
CA VAL A 390 -21.38 0.94 14.59
C VAL A 390 -21.65 0.10 13.36
#